data_AF-A0A9C9X0T7-F1
#
_entry.id   AF-A0A9C9X0T7-F1
#
_cell.length_a   1.000
_cell.length_b   1.000
_cell.length_c   1.000
_cell.angle_alpha   90.00
_cell.angle_beta   90.00
_cell.angle_gamma   90.00
#
_symmetry.space_group_name_H-M   'P 1'
#
loop_
_entity.id
_entity.type
_entity.pdbx_description
1 polymer ?
#
loop_
_entity_poly.entity_id
_entity_poly.type
_entity_poly.pdbx_seq_one_letter_code
_entity_poly.pdbx_strand_id
1 'polypeptide(L)'
;YTVNSSELFCKTFDPYFAVTTGFGVDVVFWWALAALLVTVVGSFFIQQFWCKYLCPLGALSNIFMNMLFGGGTLLIYIVLRLLGVNLPIVWLFLVWVAGGFLIEIISGKNFATPVLKIRRNESSCTDCLLCDKACPYGIEVSKMEKVNDLDCTMCADCVAACPVPDTLTIQKKNWKWLPAAATVLLVVLSLGFSSRYELSTLSERWKLEGSGQTLAKYETTIKTVKCYGSAMSLLRRIKPRKGIHGMDAYAKSHKVVVYYDPGEIDLPGVKKALFSPIKSEVWKLKKNGPMELEVAYFGVMNLNDNLDNTNLIRALRKSKSIFGMETYFGEPVRVLIYYDPAEITPEEIVKLIEVKEITFKIRDKEIKQKMSFKVEDGPRVLTRLNVLDYKSHIFKEYDQRFNKYNRYNEQQLRAYEIGIIGAENFLKRRRLPYLVSHISNEDGIVRFRTLFTDRPVALVYFDPAQIDSGKVRNLLTATKIQVTFRGGKQKEFDNPFGFRKPAKLLSV
;
A
#
# COMPACT_ATOMS: atom_id res chain seq x y z
N TYR A 1 -5.75 16.13 -6.22
CA TYR A 1 -5.84 15.12 -5.15
C TYR A 1 -6.37 13.81 -5.71
N THR A 2 -7.66 13.70 -6.10
CA THR A 2 -8.27 12.42 -6.52
C THR A 2 -7.51 11.59 -7.55
N VAL A 3 -6.97 12.21 -8.60
CA VAL A 3 -6.16 11.50 -9.62
C VAL A 3 -4.80 11.07 -9.07
N ASN A 4 -4.19 11.85 -8.19
CA ASN A 4 -2.86 11.60 -7.65
C ASN A 4 -2.88 10.62 -6.47
N SER A 5 -3.90 10.68 -5.61
CA SER A 5 -4.07 9.80 -4.45
C SER A 5 -4.89 8.55 -4.77
N SER A 6 -5.55 8.50 -5.93
CA SER A 6 -6.56 7.47 -6.26
C SER A 6 -7.67 7.36 -5.19
N GLU A 7 -7.90 8.43 -4.43
CA GLU A 7 -8.94 8.52 -3.41
C GLU A 7 -9.89 9.68 -3.69
N LEU A 8 -11.19 9.44 -3.53
CA LEU A 8 -12.21 10.47 -3.73
C LEU A 8 -12.02 11.60 -2.70
N PHE A 9 -11.81 12.84 -3.16
CA PHE A 9 -11.55 13.97 -2.25
C PHE A 9 -12.67 14.25 -1.24
N CYS A 10 -13.92 13.92 -1.59
CA CYS A 10 -15.09 14.13 -0.74
C CYS A 10 -15.40 12.95 0.20
N LYS A 11 -14.62 11.85 0.14
CA LYS A 11 -14.79 10.66 1.00
C LYS A 11 -14.83 11.01 2.49
N THR A 12 -14.11 12.06 2.90
CA THR A 12 -13.96 12.49 4.29
C THR A 12 -15.23 13.12 4.89
N PHE A 13 -16.13 13.64 4.07
CA PHE A 13 -17.35 14.33 4.52
C PHE A 13 -18.63 13.87 3.80
N ASP A 14 -18.54 12.93 2.87
CA ASP A 14 -19.68 12.36 2.15
C ASP A 14 -20.65 11.66 3.14
N PRO A 15 -21.92 12.10 3.21
CA PRO A 15 -22.89 11.57 4.15
C PRO A 15 -23.28 10.11 3.85
N TYR A 16 -23.28 9.69 2.59
CA TYR A 16 -23.59 8.30 2.21
C TYR A 16 -22.43 7.38 2.54
N PHE A 17 -21.20 7.79 2.26
CA PHE A 17 -20.00 7.03 2.64
C PHE A 17 -19.87 6.91 4.17
N ALA A 18 -20.15 7.99 4.89
CA ALA A 18 -20.12 8.00 6.36
C ALA A 18 -21.14 7.02 6.95
N VAL A 19 -22.39 7.03 6.49
CA VAL A 19 -23.43 6.13 7.00
C VAL A 19 -23.13 4.67 6.66
N THR A 20 -22.76 4.36 5.43
CA THR A 20 -22.49 2.97 4.99
C THR A 20 -21.28 2.34 5.67
N THR A 21 -20.30 3.15 6.07
CA THR A 21 -19.10 2.67 6.79
C THR A 21 -19.23 2.76 8.32
N GLY A 22 -20.34 3.30 8.84
CA GLY A 22 -20.54 3.53 10.27
C GLY A 22 -19.57 4.56 10.85
N PHE A 23 -19.30 5.64 10.12
CA PHE A 23 -18.33 6.69 10.46
C PHE A 23 -16.92 6.13 10.70
N GLY A 24 -16.41 5.39 9.70
CA GLY A 24 -15.08 4.76 9.77
C GLY A 24 -13.90 5.74 9.88
N VAL A 25 -12.69 5.19 9.99
CA VAL A 25 -11.43 5.93 10.23
C VAL A 25 -11.06 6.97 9.17
N ASP A 26 -11.65 6.89 7.98
CA ASP A 26 -11.37 7.79 6.86
C ASP A 26 -12.34 8.99 6.80
N VAL A 27 -13.26 9.11 7.78
CA VAL A 27 -14.32 10.12 7.82
C VAL A 27 -14.06 11.10 8.94
N VAL A 28 -14.15 12.40 8.66
CA VAL A 28 -14.11 13.42 9.71
C VAL A 28 -15.51 13.57 10.27
N PHE A 29 -15.72 12.98 11.46
CA PHE A 29 -17.04 12.83 12.09
C PHE A 29 -17.91 14.10 12.04
N TRP A 30 -17.36 15.26 12.45
CA TRP A 30 -18.13 16.51 12.51
C TRP A 30 -18.58 17.02 11.14
N TRP A 31 -17.73 16.92 10.11
CA TRP A 31 -18.08 17.35 8.76
C TRP A 31 -19.11 16.42 8.13
N ALA A 32 -18.94 15.11 8.32
CA ALA A 32 -19.89 14.12 7.83
C ALA A 32 -21.25 14.18 8.53
N LEU A 33 -21.27 14.44 9.85
CA LEU A 33 -22.49 14.62 10.61
C LEU A 33 -23.25 15.86 10.14
N ALA A 34 -22.54 16.98 9.96
CA ALA A 34 -23.13 18.21 9.42
C ALA A 34 -23.70 17.98 8.01
N ALA A 35 -22.92 17.34 7.13
CA ALA A 35 -23.36 16.98 5.78
C ALA A 35 -24.60 16.07 5.79
N LEU A 36 -24.65 15.09 6.69
CA LEU A 36 -25.80 14.20 6.84
C LEU A 36 -27.04 14.94 7.31
N LEU A 37 -26.92 15.80 8.33
CA LEU A 37 -28.04 16.62 8.82
C LEU A 37 -28.57 17.54 7.71
N VAL A 38 -27.67 18.23 7.00
CA VAL A 38 -28.02 19.06 5.85
C VAL A 38 -28.71 18.25 4.75
N THR A 39 -28.24 17.03 4.48
CA THR A 39 -28.85 16.14 3.49
C THR A 39 -30.25 15.71 3.90
N VAL A 40 -30.44 15.30 5.16
CA VAL A 40 -31.74 14.84 5.68
C VAL A 40 -32.74 15.99 5.67
N VAL A 41 -32.38 17.14 6.24
CA VAL A 41 -33.26 18.32 6.29
C VAL A 41 -33.56 18.82 4.87
N GLY A 42 -32.54 18.96 4.02
CA GLY A 42 -32.72 19.40 2.63
C GLY A 42 -33.59 18.46 1.80
N SER A 43 -33.54 17.15 2.07
CA SER A 43 -34.35 16.14 1.34
C SER A 43 -35.85 16.24 1.61
N PHE A 44 -36.28 16.88 2.71
CA PHE A 44 -37.71 17.15 2.94
C PHE A 44 -38.26 18.23 2.01
N PHE A 45 -37.42 19.16 1.56
CA PHE A 45 -37.82 20.27 0.71
C PHE A 45 -37.52 20.03 -0.76
N ILE A 46 -36.43 19.33 -1.06
CA ILE A 46 -35.97 19.11 -2.43
C ILE A 46 -35.56 17.64 -2.61
N GLN A 47 -36.16 16.97 -3.60
CA GLN A 47 -35.80 15.59 -3.93
C GLN A 47 -34.30 15.51 -4.30
N GLN A 48 -33.60 14.54 -3.70
CA GLN A 48 -32.20 14.25 -3.98
C GLN A 48 -31.24 15.45 -3.74
N PHE A 49 -31.59 16.34 -2.80
CA PHE A 49 -30.88 17.59 -2.50
C PHE A 49 -29.34 17.46 -2.52
N TRP A 50 -28.79 16.47 -1.81
CA TRP A 50 -27.33 16.28 -1.75
C TRP A 50 -26.75 15.84 -3.10
N CYS A 51 -27.29 14.77 -3.68
CA CYS A 51 -26.79 14.21 -4.95
C CYS A 51 -26.89 15.21 -6.09
N LYS A 52 -27.90 16.08 -6.05
CA LYS A 52 -28.18 17.07 -7.08
C LYS A 52 -27.29 18.31 -6.98
N TYR A 53 -27.16 18.90 -5.78
CA TYR A 53 -26.56 20.24 -5.64
C TYR A 53 -25.22 20.27 -4.88
N LEU A 54 -25.00 19.36 -3.94
CA LEU A 54 -23.81 19.37 -3.08
C LEU A 54 -22.77 18.32 -3.51
N CYS A 55 -23.22 17.26 -4.17
CA CYS A 55 -22.36 16.20 -4.64
C CYS A 55 -21.49 16.69 -5.81
N PRO A 56 -20.16 16.58 -5.74
CA PRO A 56 -19.27 16.96 -6.83
C PRO A 56 -19.56 16.21 -8.13
N LEU A 57 -20.03 14.96 -8.04
CA LEU A 57 -20.44 14.17 -9.19
C LEU A 57 -21.69 14.75 -9.86
N GLY A 58 -22.66 15.22 -9.06
CA GLY A 58 -23.86 15.91 -9.55
C GLY A 58 -23.51 17.21 -10.27
N ALA A 59 -22.64 18.02 -9.68
CA ALA A 59 -22.14 19.23 -10.32
C ALA A 59 -21.41 18.97 -11.64
N LEU A 60 -20.57 17.91 -11.70
CA LEU A 60 -19.90 17.49 -12.93
C LEU A 60 -20.89 16.99 -13.99
N SER A 61 -21.93 16.26 -13.58
CA SER A 61 -23.01 15.82 -14.48
C SER A 61 -23.76 17.00 -15.10
N ASN A 62 -23.99 18.06 -14.33
CA ASN A 62 -24.69 19.26 -14.79
C ASN A 62 -23.95 19.97 -15.94
N ILE A 63 -22.61 19.87 -16.01
CA ILE A 63 -21.80 20.38 -17.14
C ILE A 63 -22.23 19.72 -18.46
N PHE A 64 -22.49 18.41 -18.44
CA PHE A 64 -22.87 17.67 -19.64
C PHE A 64 -24.32 17.98 -20.06
N MET A 65 -25.20 18.24 -19.10
CA MET A 65 -26.57 18.68 -19.38
C MET A 65 -26.62 20.12 -19.91
N ASN A 66 -25.73 20.99 -19.43
CA ASN A 66 -25.59 22.39 -19.84
C ASN A 66 -24.30 22.64 -20.63
N MET A 67 -24.08 21.82 -21.67
CA MET A 67 -22.81 21.78 -22.41
C MET A 67 -22.37 23.12 -22.99
N LEU A 68 -23.31 23.98 -23.41
CA LEU A 68 -22.99 25.32 -23.93
C LEU A 68 -22.43 26.24 -22.85
N PHE A 69 -23.02 26.22 -21.64
CA PHE A 69 -22.54 27.00 -20.51
C PHE A 69 -21.19 26.48 -20.00
N GLY A 70 -21.09 25.16 -19.79
CA GLY A 70 -19.85 24.51 -19.35
C GLY A 70 -18.71 24.69 -20.36
N GLY A 71 -18.98 24.50 -21.65
CA GLY A 71 -18.02 24.69 -22.72
C GLY A 71 -17.58 26.14 -22.87
N GLY A 72 -18.51 27.11 -22.83
CA GLY A 72 -18.19 28.53 -22.93
C GLY A 72 -17.31 29.02 -21.78
N THR A 73 -17.64 28.64 -20.55
CA THR A 73 -16.85 29.00 -19.36
C THR A 73 -15.48 28.30 -19.32
N LEU A 74 -15.36 27.06 -19.83
CA LEU A 74 -14.07 26.39 -20.03
C LEU A 74 -13.18 27.15 -21.02
N LEU A 75 -13.76 27.57 -22.15
CA LEU A 75 -13.06 28.30 -23.20
C LEU A 75 -12.54 29.65 -22.66
N ILE A 76 -13.37 30.39 -21.94
CA ILE A 76 -12.98 31.62 -21.25
C ILE A 76 -11.83 31.36 -20.26
N TYR A 77 -11.92 30.30 -19.46
CA TYR A 77 -10.86 29.95 -18.51
C TYR A 77 -9.53 29.62 -19.22
N ILE A 78 -9.56 28.89 -20.34
CA ILE A 78 -8.37 28.59 -21.14
C ILE A 78 -7.78 29.88 -21.72
N VAL A 79 -8.60 30.77 -22.28
CA VAL A 79 -8.15 32.07 -22.80
C VAL A 79 -7.51 32.92 -21.71
N LEU A 80 -8.13 33.00 -20.52
CA LEU A 80 -7.56 33.74 -19.38
C LEU A 80 -6.21 33.17 -18.93
N ARG A 81 -6.04 31.83 -18.95
CA ARG A 81 -4.75 31.19 -18.65
C ARG A 81 -3.70 31.48 -19.72
N LEU A 82 -4.09 31.51 -21.00
CA LEU A 82 -3.20 31.87 -22.11
C LEU A 82 -2.78 33.35 -22.05
N LEU A 83 -3.64 34.23 -21.54
CA LEU A 83 -3.35 35.65 -21.27
C LEU A 83 -2.54 35.88 -19.98
N GLY A 84 -2.08 34.82 -19.31
CA GLY A 84 -1.20 34.91 -18.14
C GLY A 84 -1.91 35.04 -16.78
N VAL A 85 -3.24 34.95 -16.73
CA VAL A 85 -3.99 35.00 -15.46
C VAL A 85 -3.89 33.66 -14.74
N ASN A 86 -3.24 33.63 -13.59
CA ASN A 86 -2.98 32.42 -12.82
C ASN A 86 -4.16 32.05 -11.89
N LEU A 87 -5.33 31.79 -12.48
CA LEU A 87 -6.53 31.37 -11.74
C LEU A 87 -6.46 29.89 -11.33
N PRO A 88 -6.72 29.55 -10.05
CA PRO A 88 -6.92 28.17 -9.61
C PRO A 88 -8.14 27.52 -10.28
N ILE A 89 -8.03 26.25 -10.65
CA ILE A 89 -9.13 25.47 -11.28
C ILE A 89 -10.39 25.38 -10.41
N VAL A 90 -10.26 25.59 -9.09
CA VAL A 90 -11.38 25.60 -8.14
C VAL A 90 -12.42 26.66 -8.51
N TRP A 91 -11.99 27.81 -9.05
CA TRP A 91 -12.90 28.87 -9.47
C TRP A 91 -13.75 28.46 -10.67
N LEU A 92 -13.17 27.72 -11.62
CA LEU A 92 -13.93 27.15 -12.73
C LEU A 92 -15.01 26.20 -12.22
N PHE A 93 -14.67 25.31 -11.28
CA PHE A 93 -15.64 24.42 -10.67
C PHE A 93 -16.73 25.17 -9.90
N LEU A 94 -16.40 26.22 -9.15
CA LEU A 94 -17.39 27.04 -8.46
C LEU A 94 -18.35 27.73 -9.42
N VAL A 95 -17.84 28.28 -10.53
CA VAL A 95 -18.67 28.88 -11.59
C VAL A 95 -19.59 27.84 -12.22
N TRP A 96 -19.11 26.62 -12.47
CA TRP A 96 -19.94 25.54 -12.98
C TRP A 96 -21.04 25.10 -12.01
N VAL A 97 -20.71 24.95 -10.72
CA VAL A 97 -21.68 24.58 -9.69
C VAL A 97 -22.74 25.66 -9.53
N ALA A 98 -22.32 26.91 -9.29
CA ALA A 98 -23.23 28.03 -9.04
C ALA A 98 -24.03 28.41 -10.29
N GLY A 99 -23.38 28.46 -11.46
CA GLY A 99 -24.04 28.77 -12.72
C GLY A 99 -24.99 27.67 -13.18
N GLY A 100 -24.62 26.40 -13.01
CA GLY A 100 -25.52 25.28 -13.27
C GLY A 100 -26.77 25.32 -12.39
N PHE A 101 -26.59 25.62 -11.10
CA PHE A 101 -27.71 25.80 -10.15
C PHE A 101 -28.63 26.96 -10.53
N LEU A 102 -28.06 28.12 -10.90
CA LEU A 102 -28.83 29.28 -11.31
C LEU A 102 -29.60 29.04 -12.61
N ILE A 103 -28.97 28.42 -13.61
CA ILE A 103 -29.62 28.07 -14.88
C ILE A 103 -30.80 27.14 -14.63
N GLU A 104 -30.64 26.18 -13.71
CA GLU A 104 -31.66 25.21 -13.37
C GLU A 104 -32.88 25.86 -12.70
N ILE A 105 -32.67 26.75 -11.73
CA ILE A 105 -33.74 27.52 -11.07
C ILE A 105 -34.47 28.41 -12.06
N ILE A 106 -33.74 29.08 -12.96
CA ILE A 106 -34.32 30.10 -13.86
C ILE A 106 -35.06 29.46 -15.04
N SER A 107 -34.50 28.39 -15.63
CA SER A 107 -34.96 27.89 -16.93
C SER A 107 -35.94 26.73 -16.80
N GLY A 108 -35.82 25.89 -15.77
CA GLY A 108 -36.64 24.69 -15.53
C GLY A 108 -36.69 23.66 -16.69
N LYS A 109 -35.96 23.91 -17.79
CA LYS A 109 -36.01 23.16 -19.05
C LYS A 109 -34.64 23.13 -19.72
N ASN A 110 -34.33 22.00 -20.34
CA ASN A 110 -33.10 21.79 -21.10
C ASN A 110 -33.20 22.39 -22.52
N PHE A 111 -32.49 23.50 -22.77
CA PHE A 111 -32.61 24.29 -24.02
C PHE A 111 -31.97 23.60 -25.24
N ALA A 112 -30.91 22.80 -25.08
CA ALA A 112 -30.14 22.23 -26.20
C ALA A 112 -29.71 20.75 -26.05
N THR A 113 -29.47 20.26 -24.83
CA THR A 113 -28.93 18.92 -24.54
C THR A 113 -29.77 18.21 -23.48
N PRO A 114 -29.92 16.87 -23.51
CA PRO A 114 -29.44 15.95 -24.53
C PRO A 114 -30.19 16.08 -25.86
N VAL A 115 -29.49 15.76 -26.96
CA VAL A 115 -30.02 15.80 -28.34
C VAL A 115 -31.15 14.78 -28.52
N LEU A 116 -31.03 13.63 -27.87
CA LEU A 116 -32.05 12.59 -27.81
C LEU A 116 -33.01 12.89 -26.68
N LYS A 117 -34.32 12.90 -26.98
CA LYS A 117 -35.37 13.17 -25.99
C LYS A 117 -36.54 12.21 -26.18
N ILE A 118 -37.20 11.85 -25.09
CA ILE A 118 -38.41 11.05 -25.11
C ILE A 118 -39.56 11.92 -25.66
N ARG A 119 -40.33 11.37 -26.59
CA ARG A 119 -41.50 12.00 -27.19
C ARG A 119 -42.75 11.16 -26.93
N ARG A 120 -43.83 11.84 -26.53
CA ARG A 120 -45.16 11.29 -26.37
C ARG A 120 -45.97 11.52 -27.64
N ASN A 121 -46.61 10.47 -28.14
CA ASN A 121 -47.61 10.60 -29.19
C ASN A 121 -48.99 10.77 -28.53
N GLU A 122 -49.60 11.94 -28.69
CA GLU A 122 -50.88 12.25 -28.05
C GLU A 122 -52.03 11.41 -28.61
N SER A 123 -51.97 11.01 -29.89
CA SER A 123 -53.06 10.25 -30.52
C SER A 123 -53.17 8.80 -30.06
N SER A 124 -52.08 8.22 -29.55
CA SER A 124 -52.05 6.85 -29.04
C SER A 124 -52.00 6.78 -27.51
N CYS A 125 -51.87 7.93 -26.83
CA CYS A 125 -51.81 7.99 -25.37
C CYS A 125 -53.20 7.81 -24.75
N THR A 126 -53.30 6.97 -23.73
CA THR A 126 -54.54 6.71 -22.98
C THR A 126 -54.61 7.48 -21.66
N ASP A 127 -53.67 8.40 -21.41
CA ASP A 127 -53.54 9.19 -20.18
C ASP A 127 -53.58 8.35 -18.87
N CYS A 128 -53.06 7.12 -18.92
CA CYS A 128 -53.04 6.19 -17.78
C CYS A 128 -52.07 6.56 -16.63
N LEU A 129 -51.23 7.59 -16.82
CA LEU A 129 -50.23 8.12 -15.86
C LEU A 129 -49.18 7.09 -15.36
N LEU A 130 -49.06 5.93 -16.00
CA LEU A 130 -48.07 4.91 -15.62
C LEU A 130 -46.62 5.39 -15.86
N CYS A 131 -46.41 6.21 -16.89
CA CYS A 131 -45.11 6.81 -17.18
C CYS A 131 -44.61 7.77 -16.07
N ASP A 132 -45.52 8.50 -15.43
CA ASP A 132 -45.18 9.43 -14.34
C ASP A 132 -44.77 8.65 -13.09
N LYS A 133 -45.51 7.59 -12.76
CA LYS A 133 -45.19 6.69 -11.64
C LYS A 133 -43.88 5.93 -11.84
N ALA A 134 -43.57 5.58 -13.08
CA ALA A 134 -42.34 4.88 -13.43
C ALA A 134 -41.11 5.80 -13.43
N CYS A 135 -41.28 7.13 -13.47
CA CYS A 135 -40.15 8.05 -13.47
C CYS A 135 -39.51 8.11 -12.08
N PRO A 136 -38.23 7.71 -11.93
CA PRO A 136 -37.54 7.76 -10.62
C PRO A 136 -37.30 9.20 -10.12
N TYR A 137 -37.46 10.19 -10.99
CA TYR A 137 -37.34 11.62 -10.69
C TYR A 137 -38.71 12.31 -10.52
N GLY A 138 -39.81 11.56 -10.56
CA GLY A 138 -41.15 12.12 -10.38
C GLY A 138 -41.58 13.12 -11.47
N ILE A 139 -40.98 13.03 -12.66
CA ILE A 139 -41.29 13.91 -13.80
C ILE A 139 -42.69 13.55 -14.33
N GLU A 140 -43.52 14.57 -14.56
CA GLU A 140 -44.83 14.43 -15.20
C GLU A 140 -44.70 14.25 -16.72
N VAL A 141 -44.17 13.09 -17.13
CA VAL A 141 -43.97 12.69 -18.53
C VAL A 141 -45.27 12.75 -19.33
N SER A 142 -46.40 12.41 -18.72
CA SER A 142 -47.72 12.43 -19.34
C SER A 142 -48.14 13.80 -19.86
N LYS A 143 -47.66 14.90 -19.24
CA LYS A 143 -48.04 16.27 -19.61
C LYS A 143 -47.13 16.89 -20.68
N MET A 144 -46.14 16.15 -21.17
CA MET A 144 -45.13 16.68 -22.10
C MET A 144 -45.14 15.91 -23.43
N GLU A 145 -45.36 16.60 -24.55
CA GLU A 145 -45.13 16.02 -25.88
C GLU A 145 -43.65 15.64 -26.09
N LYS A 146 -42.75 16.47 -25.56
CA LYS A 146 -41.30 16.25 -25.58
C LYS A 146 -40.77 16.44 -24.16
N VAL A 147 -40.26 15.36 -23.56
CA VAL A 147 -39.70 15.40 -22.21
C VAL A 147 -38.43 16.24 -22.24
N ASN A 148 -38.53 17.48 -21.76
CA ASN A 148 -37.45 18.48 -21.72
C ASN A 148 -37.05 18.86 -20.29
N ASP A 149 -37.45 18.03 -19.33
CA ASP A 149 -37.13 18.22 -17.92
C ASP A 149 -35.61 18.15 -17.68
N LEU A 150 -35.11 18.96 -16.75
CA LEU A 150 -33.70 19.02 -16.37
C LEU A 150 -33.25 17.75 -15.66
N ASP A 151 -34.17 17.08 -14.94
CA ASP A 151 -33.89 15.88 -14.15
C ASP A 151 -34.02 14.59 -14.97
N CYS A 152 -34.42 14.69 -16.24
CA CYS A 152 -34.53 13.52 -17.11
C CYS A 152 -33.15 12.96 -17.48
N THR A 153 -32.78 11.82 -16.90
CA THR A 153 -31.52 11.12 -17.21
C THR A 153 -31.60 10.17 -18.41
N MET A 154 -32.72 10.14 -19.13
CA MET A 154 -32.95 9.24 -20.26
C MET A 154 -32.80 7.75 -19.91
N CYS A 155 -33.15 7.34 -18.68
CA CYS A 155 -33.16 5.93 -18.25
C CYS A 155 -34.18 5.05 -19.00
N ALA A 156 -35.17 5.67 -19.66
CA ALA A 156 -36.23 5.03 -20.45
C ALA A 156 -37.24 4.18 -19.66
N ASP A 157 -37.29 4.26 -18.33
CA ASP A 157 -38.26 3.53 -17.50
C ASP A 157 -39.71 3.87 -17.88
N CYS A 158 -39.99 5.15 -18.18
CA CYS A 158 -41.31 5.59 -18.64
C CYS A 158 -41.70 5.02 -20.01
N VAL A 159 -40.73 4.75 -20.89
CA VAL A 159 -40.96 4.09 -22.20
C VAL A 159 -41.27 2.62 -21.99
N ALA A 160 -40.50 1.95 -21.12
CA ALA A 160 -40.69 0.52 -20.81
C ALA A 160 -42.01 0.24 -20.06
N ALA A 161 -42.45 1.17 -19.20
CA ALA A 161 -43.70 1.07 -18.45
C ALA A 161 -44.96 1.38 -19.29
N CYS A 162 -44.80 1.92 -20.50
CA CYS A 162 -45.93 2.30 -21.33
C CYS A 162 -46.64 1.04 -21.88
N PRO A 163 -47.94 0.82 -21.56
CA PRO A 163 -48.66 -0.38 -21.99
C PRO A 163 -49.06 -0.35 -23.46
N VAL A 164 -49.10 0.84 -24.07
CA VAL A 164 -49.46 1.02 -25.49
C VAL A 164 -48.17 1.14 -26.32
N PRO A 165 -47.92 0.21 -27.25
CA PRO A 165 -46.73 0.26 -28.11
C PRO A 165 -46.60 1.60 -28.83
N ASP A 166 -45.35 2.03 -29.05
CA ASP A 166 -44.97 3.22 -29.81
C ASP A 166 -45.58 4.57 -29.35
N THR A 167 -46.17 4.62 -28.14
CA THR A 167 -46.75 5.85 -27.56
C THR A 167 -45.68 6.76 -26.95
N LEU A 168 -44.68 6.18 -26.28
CA LEU A 168 -43.50 6.90 -25.81
C LEU A 168 -42.27 6.38 -26.54
N THR A 169 -41.52 7.24 -27.21
CA THR A 169 -40.36 6.84 -28.02
C THR A 169 -39.18 7.79 -27.84
N ILE A 170 -37.95 7.28 -27.90
CA ILE A 170 -36.71 8.09 -27.82
C ILE A 170 -36.34 8.71 -29.19
N GLN A 171 -36.88 8.18 -30.30
CA GLN A 171 -36.48 8.60 -31.65
C GLN A 171 -37.52 8.22 -32.73
N LYS A 172 -37.51 8.96 -33.86
CA LYS A 172 -38.28 8.67 -35.08
C LYS A 172 -37.58 7.71 -36.08
N LYS A 173 -36.31 7.29 -35.87
CA LYS A 173 -35.52 6.52 -36.86
C LYS A 173 -34.51 5.53 -36.22
N ASN A 174 -34.13 4.51 -36.98
CA ASN A 174 -33.52 3.21 -36.62
C ASN A 174 -32.08 3.20 -36.00
N TRP A 175 -31.66 4.19 -35.22
CA TRP A 175 -30.29 4.24 -34.64
C TRP A 175 -30.13 3.50 -33.30
N LYS A 176 -30.95 2.47 -33.06
CA LYS A 176 -30.91 1.67 -31.82
C LYS A 176 -29.55 1.02 -31.54
N TRP A 177 -28.73 0.79 -32.57
CA TRP A 177 -27.42 0.16 -32.49
C TRP A 177 -26.28 1.12 -32.08
N LEU A 178 -26.49 2.44 -32.19
CA LEU A 178 -25.44 3.44 -32.02
C LEU A 178 -24.87 3.51 -30.59
N PRO A 179 -25.68 3.47 -29.52
CA PRO A 179 -25.16 3.42 -28.15
C PRO A 179 -24.35 2.14 -27.86
N ALA A 180 -24.81 1.00 -28.38
CA ALA A 180 -24.09 -0.27 -28.24
C ALA A 180 -22.74 -0.24 -28.97
N ALA A 181 -22.73 0.26 -30.22
CA ALA A 181 -21.49 0.42 -30.98
C ALA A 181 -20.52 1.41 -30.34
N ALA A 182 -21.01 2.54 -29.82
CA ALA A 182 -20.20 3.51 -29.09
C ALA A 182 -19.61 2.91 -27.81
N THR A 183 -20.38 2.12 -27.07
CA THR A 183 -19.90 1.43 -25.86
C THR A 183 -18.79 0.43 -26.20
N VAL A 184 -18.99 -0.40 -27.22
CA VAL A 184 -17.98 -1.36 -27.70
C VAL A 184 -16.71 -0.60 -28.14
N LEU A 185 -16.86 0.47 -28.91
CA LEU A 185 -15.73 1.28 -29.37
C LEU A 185 -14.95 1.88 -28.20
N LEU A 186 -15.63 2.48 -27.21
CA LEU A 186 -14.98 3.05 -26.02
C LEU A 186 -14.25 1.99 -25.19
N VAL A 187 -14.83 0.78 -25.05
CA VAL A 187 -14.17 -0.33 -24.37
C VAL A 187 -12.91 -0.77 -25.13
N VAL A 188 -12.98 -0.91 -26.45
CA VAL A 188 -11.83 -1.27 -27.29
C VAL A 188 -10.73 -0.20 -27.21
N LEU A 189 -11.09 1.08 -27.30
CA LEU A 189 -10.15 2.19 -27.15
C LEU A 189 -9.52 2.22 -25.75
N SER A 190 -10.31 1.97 -24.70
CA SER A 190 -9.82 1.91 -23.32
C SER A 190 -8.85 0.75 -23.11
N LEU A 191 -9.17 -0.46 -23.61
CA LEU A 191 -8.27 -1.61 -23.54
C LEU A 191 -7.00 -1.38 -24.35
N GLY A 192 -7.12 -0.77 -25.53
CA GLY A 192 -5.99 -0.36 -26.36
C GLY A 192 -5.06 0.61 -25.62
N PHE A 193 -5.62 1.67 -25.03
CA PHE A 193 -4.88 2.64 -24.22
C PHE A 193 -4.23 2.00 -22.99
N SER A 194 -4.99 1.20 -22.23
CA SER A 194 -4.50 0.51 -21.02
C SER A 194 -3.39 -0.52 -21.32
N SER A 195 -3.39 -1.12 -22.51
CA SER A 195 -2.34 -2.07 -22.90
C SER A 195 -0.99 -1.40 -23.16
N ARG A 196 -1.00 -0.14 -23.64
CA ARG A 196 0.19 0.59 -24.07
C ARG A 196 0.78 1.51 -23.00
N TYR A 197 -0.06 2.10 -22.15
CA TYR A 197 0.38 3.05 -21.14
C TYR A 197 0.43 2.38 -19.76
N GLU A 198 1.64 2.26 -19.21
CA GLU A 198 1.83 1.82 -17.83
C GLU A 198 1.76 3.02 -16.89
N LEU A 199 0.73 3.08 -16.06
CA LEU A 199 0.60 4.10 -15.02
C LEU A 199 1.57 3.80 -13.87
N SER A 200 2.24 4.83 -13.37
CA SER A 200 3.06 4.72 -12.17
C SER A 200 2.16 4.41 -10.98
N THR A 201 2.45 3.33 -10.27
CA THR A 201 1.74 2.95 -9.04
C THR A 201 2.00 3.93 -7.90
N LEU A 202 3.18 4.55 -7.91
CA LEU A 202 3.58 5.58 -6.97
C LEU A 202 4.48 6.55 -7.74
N SER A 203 4.22 7.85 -7.64
CA SER A 203 5.10 8.89 -8.16
C SER A 203 5.20 9.98 -7.11
N GLU A 204 6.37 10.10 -6.50
CA GLU A 204 6.62 11.01 -5.38
C GLU A 204 7.91 11.81 -5.64
N ARG A 205 7.87 13.10 -5.34
CA ARG A 205 9.00 14.04 -5.41
C ARG A 205 9.02 14.91 -4.16
N TRP A 206 10.19 15.12 -3.57
CA TRP A 206 10.36 15.94 -2.37
C TRP A 206 11.64 16.77 -2.50
N LYS A 207 11.53 18.10 -2.28
CA LYS A 207 12.49 19.17 -2.63
C LYS A 207 12.57 19.55 -4.13
N LEU A 208 11.44 19.86 -4.77
CA LEU A 208 11.44 20.48 -6.11
C LEU A 208 11.06 21.97 -6.09
N GLU A 209 10.86 22.56 -4.91
CA GLU A 209 10.50 23.98 -4.80
C GLU A 209 11.76 24.84 -4.85
N GLY A 210 12.11 25.30 -6.04
CA GLY A 210 12.98 26.46 -6.25
C GLY A 210 14.43 26.21 -6.71
N SER A 211 14.93 24.98 -6.77
CA SER A 211 16.23 24.70 -7.39
C SER A 211 16.04 24.29 -8.84
N GLY A 212 16.53 25.10 -9.79
CA GLY A 212 16.62 24.75 -11.21
C GLY A 212 17.64 23.63 -11.50
N GLN A 213 17.80 22.68 -10.58
CA GLN A 213 18.73 21.57 -10.68
C GLN A 213 18.08 20.40 -11.41
N THR A 214 18.71 19.96 -12.49
CA THR A 214 18.33 18.76 -13.23
C THR A 214 18.70 17.53 -12.43
N LEU A 215 17.70 16.85 -11.85
CA LEU A 215 17.90 15.57 -11.17
C LEU A 215 18.31 14.49 -12.18
N ALA A 216 19.36 13.73 -11.85
CA ALA A 216 19.71 12.53 -12.57
C ALA A 216 18.69 11.41 -12.29
N LYS A 217 18.51 10.51 -13.25
CA LYS A 217 17.59 9.38 -13.16
C LYS A 217 18.36 8.08 -13.16
N TYR A 218 18.03 7.19 -12.23
CA TYR A 218 18.51 5.81 -12.23
C TYR A 218 17.32 4.86 -12.30
N GLU A 219 17.31 3.99 -13.30
CA GLU A 219 16.25 2.99 -13.51
C GLU A 219 16.76 1.60 -13.14
N THR A 220 15.94 0.85 -12.41
CA THR A 220 16.24 -0.54 -12.06
C THR A 220 14.97 -1.37 -11.85
N THR A 221 15.11 -2.69 -11.83
CA THR A 221 14.00 -3.63 -11.65
C THR A 221 14.05 -4.23 -10.24
N ILE A 222 12.98 -4.04 -9.47
CA ILE A 222 12.82 -4.53 -8.10
C ILE A 222 11.53 -5.37 -8.02
N LYS A 223 11.65 -6.69 -8.17
CA LYS A 223 10.53 -7.66 -8.22
C LYS A 223 9.68 -7.70 -6.95
N THR A 224 10.23 -7.22 -5.82
CA THR A 224 9.49 -7.06 -4.56
C THR A 224 8.46 -5.92 -4.59
N VAL A 225 8.55 -4.99 -5.54
CA VAL A 225 7.53 -3.95 -5.76
C VAL A 225 6.40 -4.52 -6.60
N LYS A 226 5.27 -4.85 -5.96
CA LYS A 226 4.10 -5.49 -6.59
C LYS A 226 2.82 -4.68 -6.48
N CYS A 227 2.79 -3.72 -5.57
CA CYS A 227 1.63 -2.85 -5.31
C CYS A 227 2.07 -1.54 -4.61
N TYR A 228 1.11 -0.63 -4.41
CA TYR A 228 1.31 0.62 -3.69
C TYR A 228 1.96 0.43 -2.32
N GLY A 229 1.54 -0.57 -1.54
CA GLY A 229 2.09 -0.83 -0.21
C GLY A 229 3.58 -1.19 -0.23
N SER A 230 4.00 -2.07 -1.15
CA SER A 230 5.43 -2.40 -1.33
C SER A 230 6.25 -1.22 -1.85
N ALA A 231 5.67 -0.41 -2.74
CA ALA A 231 6.31 0.81 -3.25
C ALA A 231 6.50 1.85 -2.13
N MET A 232 5.49 2.06 -1.28
CA MET A 232 5.57 2.96 -0.13
C MET A 232 6.57 2.47 0.92
N SER A 233 6.70 1.15 1.12
CA SER A 233 7.72 0.60 2.01
C SER A 233 9.13 0.89 1.50
N LEU A 234 9.35 0.82 0.18
CA LEU A 234 10.62 1.19 -0.44
C LEU A 234 10.87 2.70 -0.33
N LEU A 235 9.86 3.52 -0.64
CA LEU A 235 9.92 4.98 -0.54
C LEU A 235 10.35 5.43 0.86
N ARG A 236 9.71 4.91 1.92
CA ARG A 236 10.02 5.27 3.30
C ARG A 236 11.46 4.91 3.69
N ARG A 237 12.06 3.90 3.06
CA ARG A 237 13.44 3.51 3.30
C ARG A 237 14.45 4.44 2.62
N ILE A 238 14.14 4.90 1.40
CA ILE A 238 15.06 5.74 0.63
C ILE A 238 14.89 7.24 0.91
N LYS A 239 13.68 7.70 1.25
CA LYS A 239 13.33 9.11 1.49
C LYS A 239 14.22 9.81 2.54
N PRO A 240 14.64 9.16 3.64
CA PRO A 240 15.53 9.79 4.61
C PRO A 240 16.98 9.99 4.13
N ARG A 241 17.38 9.38 3.00
CA ARG A 241 18.75 9.50 2.50
C ARG A 241 18.95 10.82 1.76
N LYS A 242 20.01 11.54 2.12
CA LYS A 242 20.42 12.77 1.43
C LYS A 242 20.77 12.48 -0.04
N GLY A 243 20.52 13.45 -0.92
CA GLY A 243 20.70 13.34 -2.37
C GLY A 243 19.60 12.62 -3.15
N ILE A 244 18.65 11.92 -2.52
CA ILE A 244 17.51 11.32 -3.22
C ILE A 244 16.28 12.21 -3.06
N HIS A 245 15.70 12.64 -4.19
CA HIS A 245 14.62 13.64 -4.26
C HIS A 245 13.35 13.12 -4.91
N GLY A 246 13.35 11.90 -5.42
CA GLY A 246 12.17 11.34 -6.05
C GLY A 246 12.24 9.85 -6.30
N MET A 247 11.05 9.24 -6.40
CA MET A 247 10.92 7.86 -6.86
C MET A 247 9.61 7.67 -7.63
N ASP A 248 9.70 6.98 -8.76
CA ASP A 248 8.55 6.37 -9.43
C ASP A 248 8.63 4.86 -9.31
N ALA A 249 7.50 4.21 -9.10
CA ALA A 249 7.41 2.76 -9.01
C ALA A 249 6.26 2.24 -9.87
N TYR A 250 6.52 1.16 -10.59
CA TYR A 250 5.61 0.53 -11.55
C TYR A 250 5.38 -0.92 -11.14
N ALA A 251 4.16 -1.26 -10.71
CA ALA A 251 3.84 -2.58 -10.20
C ALA A 251 3.81 -3.68 -11.27
N LYS A 252 3.42 -3.35 -12.51
CA LYS A 252 3.27 -4.34 -13.60
C LYS A 252 4.64 -4.73 -14.17
N SER A 253 5.54 -3.78 -14.40
CA SER A 253 6.90 -4.02 -14.90
C SER A 253 7.95 -4.25 -13.80
N HIS A 254 7.61 -4.04 -12.53
CA HIS A 254 8.56 -4.02 -11.39
C HIS A 254 9.66 -2.95 -11.54
N LYS A 255 9.45 -1.96 -12.41
CA LYS A 255 10.41 -0.87 -12.64
C LYS A 255 10.36 0.14 -11.50
N VAL A 256 11.53 0.58 -11.07
CA VAL A 256 11.70 1.68 -10.11
C VAL A 256 12.65 2.69 -10.72
N VAL A 257 12.22 3.95 -10.75
CA VAL A 257 13.02 5.09 -11.22
C VAL A 257 13.31 5.96 -10.01
N VAL A 258 14.59 6.17 -9.70
CA VAL A 258 15.03 7.05 -8.61
C VAL A 258 15.60 8.32 -9.19
N TYR A 259 15.17 9.44 -8.61
CA TYR A 259 15.63 10.78 -8.97
C TYR A 259 16.54 11.29 -7.86
N TYR A 260 17.77 11.64 -8.23
CA TYR A 260 18.80 12.02 -7.28
C TYR A 260 19.65 13.17 -7.80
N ASP A 261 20.28 13.90 -6.89
CA ASP A 261 21.24 14.97 -7.20
C ASP A 261 22.66 14.39 -7.22
N PRO A 262 23.34 14.35 -8.39
CA PRO A 262 24.74 13.92 -8.48
C PRO A 262 25.73 14.72 -7.62
N GLY A 263 25.39 15.95 -7.24
CA GLY A 263 26.19 16.77 -6.33
C GLY A 263 26.10 16.33 -4.86
N GLU A 264 24.99 15.69 -4.46
CA GLU A 264 24.80 15.19 -3.09
C GLU A 264 25.08 13.68 -2.95
N ILE A 265 24.82 12.89 -4.00
CA ILE A 265 24.97 11.42 -3.96
C ILE A 265 25.43 10.86 -5.32
N ASP A 266 26.36 9.91 -5.24
CA ASP A 266 26.87 9.17 -6.39
C ASP A 266 25.95 7.99 -6.79
N LEU A 267 26.10 7.50 -8.01
CA LEU A 267 25.31 6.37 -8.50
C LEU A 267 25.47 5.09 -7.63
N PRO A 268 26.68 4.71 -7.18
CA PRO A 268 26.85 3.63 -6.21
C PRO A 268 26.10 3.86 -4.90
N GLY A 269 26.08 5.09 -4.37
CA GLY A 269 25.30 5.47 -3.19
C GLY A 269 23.80 5.27 -3.39
N VAL A 270 23.26 5.63 -4.56
CA VAL A 270 21.85 5.38 -4.93
C VAL A 270 21.55 3.89 -4.98
N LYS A 271 22.40 3.09 -5.64
CA LYS A 271 22.23 1.63 -5.69
C LYS A 271 22.32 1.01 -4.28
N LYS A 272 23.23 1.49 -3.43
CA LYS A 272 23.34 1.08 -2.03
C LYS A 272 22.09 1.43 -1.22
N ALA A 273 21.42 2.53 -1.53
CA ALA A 273 20.15 2.90 -0.90
C ALA A 273 19.00 1.94 -1.26
N LEU A 274 19.00 1.44 -2.49
CA LEU A 274 18.03 0.47 -3.00
C LEU A 274 18.34 -0.95 -2.53
N PHE A 275 19.61 -1.29 -2.33
CA PHE A 275 20.04 -2.60 -1.84
C PHE A 275 19.50 -2.91 -0.43
N SER A 276 19.01 -4.14 -0.25
CA SER A 276 18.54 -4.65 1.04
C SER A 276 19.45 -5.81 1.45
N PRO A 277 20.44 -5.57 2.35
CA PRO A 277 21.28 -6.64 2.83
C PRO A 277 20.45 -7.65 3.61
N ILE A 278 20.81 -8.92 3.48
CA ILE A 278 20.21 -9.98 4.28
C ILE A 278 21.28 -10.72 5.06
N LYS A 279 20.87 -11.17 6.24
CA LYS A 279 21.59 -12.11 7.08
C LYS A 279 20.61 -13.21 7.41
N SER A 280 20.87 -14.44 6.99
CA SER A 280 19.90 -15.52 7.14
C SER A 280 20.57 -16.87 7.28
N GLU A 281 20.00 -17.70 8.15
CA GLU A 281 20.27 -19.13 8.16
C GLU A 281 19.68 -19.79 6.90
N VAL A 282 20.44 -20.71 6.32
CA VAL A 282 20.04 -21.58 5.20
C VAL A 282 19.49 -22.88 5.79
N TRP A 283 20.33 -23.63 6.50
CA TRP A 283 20.00 -24.77 7.35
C TRP A 283 20.43 -24.53 8.80
N LYS A 284 19.69 -25.12 9.74
CA LYS A 284 20.05 -25.08 11.15
C LYS A 284 21.11 -26.11 11.48
N LEU A 285 22.13 -25.69 12.23
CA LEU A 285 23.12 -26.59 12.81
C LEU A 285 22.46 -27.56 13.79
N LYS A 286 22.70 -28.86 13.60
CA LYS A 286 22.30 -29.90 14.54
C LYS A 286 23.23 -29.92 15.74
N LYS A 287 22.82 -30.56 16.85
CA LYS A 287 23.66 -30.71 18.04
C LYS A 287 24.97 -31.45 17.78
N ASN A 288 24.96 -32.42 16.86
CA ASN A 288 26.14 -33.20 16.45
C ASN A 288 26.70 -32.68 15.11
N GLY A 289 26.61 -31.37 14.86
CA GLY A 289 27.15 -30.74 13.66
C GLY A 289 28.66 -30.52 13.75
N PRO A 290 29.27 -29.94 12.70
CA PRO A 290 30.68 -29.55 12.73
C PRO A 290 30.96 -28.57 13.88
N MET A 291 32.19 -28.57 14.40
CA MET A 291 32.60 -27.63 15.45
C MET A 291 33.06 -26.29 14.87
N GLU A 292 33.54 -26.30 13.63
CA GLU A 292 34.03 -25.13 12.89
C GLU A 292 33.37 -25.06 11.52
N LEU A 293 33.19 -23.84 11.01
CA LEU A 293 32.66 -23.55 9.68
C LEU A 293 33.67 -22.72 8.91
N GLU A 294 33.70 -22.89 7.60
CA GLU A 294 34.43 -21.98 6.70
C GLU A 294 33.48 -20.93 6.12
N VAL A 295 34.04 -19.74 5.89
CA VAL A 295 33.35 -18.62 5.23
C VAL A 295 34.01 -18.37 3.90
N ALA A 296 33.25 -18.51 2.82
CA ALA A 296 33.68 -18.17 1.48
C ALA A 296 32.91 -16.96 0.93
N TYR A 297 33.63 -16.13 0.20
CA TYR A 297 33.13 -14.96 -0.52
C TYR A 297 32.80 -15.30 -1.97
N PHE A 298 31.67 -14.78 -2.44
CA PHE A 298 31.16 -14.90 -3.81
C PHE A 298 30.60 -13.54 -4.27
N GLY A 299 31.08 -13.04 -5.39
CA GLY A 299 30.53 -11.88 -6.10
C GLY A 299 29.44 -12.33 -7.08
N VAL A 300 28.18 -12.14 -6.71
CA VAL A 300 27.01 -12.66 -7.45
C VAL A 300 26.30 -11.55 -8.22
N MET A 301 26.10 -11.74 -9.52
CA MET A 301 25.30 -10.87 -10.38
C MET A 301 23.81 -11.20 -10.35
N ASN A 302 22.98 -10.22 -10.72
CA ASN A 302 21.52 -10.32 -10.78
C ASN A 302 20.82 -10.60 -9.44
N LEU A 303 21.47 -10.27 -8.31
CA LEU A 303 20.91 -10.40 -6.96
C LEU A 303 20.38 -9.04 -6.47
N ASN A 304 19.25 -8.60 -7.05
CA ASN A 304 18.83 -7.20 -6.95
C ASN A 304 17.94 -6.90 -5.73
N ASP A 305 17.18 -7.89 -5.24
CA ASP A 305 16.21 -7.67 -4.17
C ASP A 305 16.04 -8.86 -3.19
N ASN A 306 15.14 -8.69 -2.22
CA ASN A 306 14.86 -9.71 -1.21
C ASN A 306 14.23 -10.99 -1.77
N LEU A 307 13.55 -10.92 -2.91
CA LEU A 307 13.00 -12.11 -3.57
C LEU A 307 14.13 -12.92 -4.19
N ASP A 308 15.07 -12.26 -4.87
CA ASP A 308 16.26 -12.91 -5.43
C ASP A 308 17.10 -13.55 -4.31
N ASN A 309 17.32 -12.84 -3.20
CA ASN A 309 17.94 -13.37 -1.97
C ASN A 309 17.24 -14.64 -1.45
N THR A 310 15.90 -14.64 -1.44
CA THR A 310 15.12 -15.81 -1.00
C THR A 310 15.28 -16.99 -1.97
N ASN A 311 15.32 -16.71 -3.27
CA ASN A 311 15.55 -17.73 -4.29
C ASN A 311 16.95 -18.32 -4.20
N LEU A 312 17.97 -17.50 -3.94
CA LEU A 312 19.33 -17.97 -3.71
C LEU A 312 19.42 -18.89 -2.49
N ILE A 313 18.81 -18.50 -1.36
CA ILE A 313 18.72 -19.38 -0.17
C ILE A 313 18.06 -20.72 -0.51
N ARG A 314 16.99 -20.72 -1.33
CA ARG A 314 16.34 -21.96 -1.76
C ARG A 314 17.26 -22.83 -2.61
N ALA A 315 18.08 -22.23 -3.47
CA ALA A 315 19.08 -22.97 -4.25
C ALA A 315 20.15 -23.59 -3.34
N LEU A 316 20.69 -22.81 -2.39
CA LEU A 316 21.70 -23.27 -1.43
C LEU A 316 21.16 -24.38 -0.51
N ARG A 317 19.86 -24.38 -0.18
CA ARG A 317 19.22 -25.43 0.63
C ARG A 317 19.27 -26.83 0.01
N LYS A 318 19.62 -26.97 -1.27
CA LYS A 318 19.85 -28.29 -1.88
C LYS A 318 20.99 -29.04 -1.19
N SER A 319 22.00 -28.34 -0.69
CA SER A 319 23.03 -28.91 0.19
C SER A 319 22.65 -28.70 1.66
N LYS A 320 22.79 -29.75 2.48
CA LYS A 320 22.57 -29.68 3.94
C LYS A 320 23.78 -29.13 4.70
N SER A 321 24.91 -28.99 4.00
CA SER A 321 26.20 -28.56 4.53
C SER A 321 26.37 -27.03 4.54
N ILE A 322 25.37 -26.29 4.05
CA ILE A 322 25.35 -24.83 4.03
C ILE A 322 24.42 -24.32 5.12
N PHE A 323 24.97 -23.55 6.07
CA PHE A 323 24.25 -23.14 7.27
C PHE A 323 23.79 -21.68 7.23
N GLY A 324 24.52 -20.80 6.54
CA GLY A 324 24.24 -19.37 6.57
C GLY A 324 24.58 -18.66 5.28
N MET A 325 23.92 -17.52 5.05
CA MET A 325 24.19 -16.63 3.93
C MET A 325 24.00 -15.17 4.36
N GLU A 326 24.96 -14.35 3.95
CA GLU A 326 24.94 -12.90 4.13
C GLU A 326 25.18 -12.17 2.82
N THR A 327 24.53 -11.02 2.66
CA THR A 327 24.69 -10.19 1.48
C THR A 327 25.06 -8.76 1.85
N TYR A 328 26.05 -8.24 1.16
CA TYR A 328 26.58 -6.90 1.33
C TYR A 328 26.57 -6.19 -0.02
N PHE A 329 26.42 -4.87 0.02
CA PHE A 329 26.43 -4.07 -1.18
C PHE A 329 27.80 -4.15 -1.88
N GLY A 330 27.76 -4.38 -3.20
CA GLY A 330 28.91 -4.40 -4.11
C GLY A 330 28.44 -4.62 -5.54
N GLU A 331 29.32 -4.41 -6.50
CA GLU A 331 29.10 -4.72 -7.92
C GLU A 331 30.26 -5.59 -8.40
N PRO A 332 30.10 -6.93 -8.47
CA PRO A 332 28.91 -7.73 -8.16
C PRO A 332 28.54 -7.78 -6.66
N VAL A 333 27.32 -8.23 -6.32
CA VAL A 333 26.84 -8.26 -4.93
C VAL A 333 27.71 -9.22 -4.12
N ARG A 334 28.20 -8.75 -2.98
CA ARG A 334 29.10 -9.52 -2.12
C ARG A 334 28.28 -10.48 -1.27
N VAL A 335 28.43 -11.77 -1.51
CA VAL A 335 27.73 -12.84 -0.78
C VAL A 335 28.75 -13.61 0.04
N LEU A 336 28.51 -13.73 1.35
CA LEU A 336 29.26 -14.61 2.24
C LEU A 336 28.42 -15.84 2.54
N ILE A 337 29.01 -17.03 2.39
CA ILE A 337 28.35 -18.30 2.66
C ILE A 337 29.13 -19.05 3.73
N TYR A 338 28.39 -19.56 4.71
CA TYR A 338 28.90 -20.33 5.84
C TYR A 338 28.59 -21.81 5.60
N TYR A 339 29.63 -22.64 5.48
CA TYR A 339 29.50 -24.05 5.10
C TYR A 339 30.45 -24.96 5.88
N ASP A 340 30.16 -26.26 5.86
CA ASP A 340 31.05 -27.31 6.37
C ASP A 340 32.10 -27.67 5.30
N PRO A 341 33.40 -27.36 5.52
CA PRO A 341 34.45 -27.68 4.55
C PRO A 341 34.71 -29.18 4.39
N ALA A 342 34.24 -30.02 5.31
CA ALA A 342 34.37 -31.46 5.20
C ALA A 342 33.38 -32.09 4.19
N GLU A 343 32.29 -31.40 3.88
CA GLU A 343 31.19 -31.95 3.05
C GLU A 343 31.03 -31.26 1.69
N ILE A 344 31.44 -30.00 1.53
CA ILE A 344 31.24 -29.24 0.27
C ILE A 344 32.38 -28.26 0.01
N THR A 345 32.82 -28.12 -1.25
CA THR A 345 33.84 -27.13 -1.64
C THR A 345 33.22 -25.84 -2.17
N PRO A 346 33.94 -24.70 -2.15
CA PRO A 346 33.45 -23.45 -2.72
C PRO A 346 33.05 -23.54 -4.20
N GLU A 347 33.73 -24.36 -5.00
CA GLU A 347 33.43 -24.58 -6.42
C GLU A 347 32.10 -25.32 -6.61
N GLU A 348 31.76 -26.25 -5.72
CA GLU A 348 30.44 -26.90 -5.71
C GLU A 348 29.33 -25.92 -5.33
N ILE A 349 29.63 -24.98 -4.42
CA ILE A 349 28.70 -23.89 -4.08
C ILE A 349 28.45 -22.99 -5.29
N VAL A 350 29.44 -22.69 -6.12
CA VAL A 350 29.23 -21.95 -7.38
C VAL A 350 28.18 -22.65 -8.26
N LYS A 351 28.27 -23.98 -8.41
CA LYS A 351 27.28 -24.76 -9.19
C LYS A 351 25.86 -24.65 -8.61
N LEU A 352 25.72 -24.51 -7.28
CA LEU A 352 24.42 -24.28 -6.63
C LEU A 352 23.89 -22.87 -6.87
N ILE A 353 24.76 -21.86 -6.91
CA ILE A 353 24.39 -20.46 -7.19
C ILE A 353 23.92 -20.30 -8.64
N GLU A 354 24.66 -20.88 -9.60
CA GLU A 354 24.42 -20.74 -11.05
C GLU A 354 23.39 -21.73 -11.63
N VAL A 355 22.60 -22.38 -10.77
CA VAL A 355 21.53 -23.25 -11.22
C VAL A 355 20.52 -22.46 -12.04
N LYS A 356 20.09 -22.96 -13.20
CA LYS A 356 19.15 -22.27 -14.11
C LYS A 356 17.69 -22.28 -13.64
N GLU A 357 17.30 -23.28 -12.86
CA GLU A 357 15.94 -23.44 -12.37
C GLU A 357 15.92 -24.13 -11.00
N ILE A 358 15.04 -23.66 -10.12
CA ILE A 358 14.72 -24.32 -8.86
C ILE A 358 13.24 -24.66 -8.81
N THR A 359 12.94 -25.82 -8.21
CA THR A 359 11.57 -26.26 -7.94
C THR A 359 11.36 -26.28 -6.44
N PHE A 360 10.24 -25.71 -5.98
CA PHE A 360 9.86 -25.74 -4.58
C PHE A 360 8.34 -25.79 -4.41
N LYS A 361 7.89 -26.38 -3.30
CA LYS A 361 6.47 -26.51 -2.98
C LYS A 361 5.99 -25.37 -2.08
N ILE A 362 4.88 -24.74 -2.43
CA ILE A 362 4.13 -23.82 -1.56
C ILE A 362 2.70 -24.31 -1.49
N ARG A 363 2.22 -24.68 -0.28
CA ARG A 363 0.82 -25.12 -0.05
C ARG A 363 0.39 -26.18 -1.09
N ASP A 364 1.23 -27.20 -1.24
CA ASP A 364 1.07 -28.34 -2.17
C ASP A 364 1.14 -28.05 -3.68
N LYS A 365 1.40 -26.80 -4.09
CA LYS A 365 1.69 -26.46 -5.49
C LYS A 365 3.20 -26.42 -5.73
N GLU A 366 3.65 -27.13 -6.76
CA GLU A 366 5.02 -27.01 -7.27
C GLU A 366 5.17 -25.75 -8.10
N ILE A 367 6.13 -24.92 -7.72
CA ILE A 367 6.47 -23.69 -8.42
C ILE A 367 7.88 -23.88 -9.01
N LYS A 368 7.98 -23.68 -10.32
CA LYS A 368 9.24 -23.63 -11.06
C LYS A 368 9.70 -22.18 -11.17
N GLN A 369 10.88 -21.88 -10.64
CA GLN A 369 11.45 -20.54 -10.68
C GLN A 369 12.74 -20.56 -11.49
N LYS A 370 12.74 -19.80 -12.60
CA LYS A 370 13.95 -19.54 -13.39
C LYS A 370 14.89 -18.64 -12.62
N MET A 371 16.18 -18.92 -12.76
CA MET A 371 17.28 -18.31 -12.04
C MET A 371 18.29 -17.80 -13.08
N SER A 372 18.90 -16.65 -12.80
CA SER A 372 19.83 -15.98 -13.71
C SER A 372 21.06 -15.46 -12.97
N PHE A 373 21.40 -16.10 -11.84
CA PHE A 373 22.55 -15.71 -11.04
C PHE A 373 23.83 -16.24 -11.68
N LYS A 374 24.90 -15.46 -11.56
CA LYS A 374 26.24 -15.78 -12.07
C LYS A 374 27.28 -15.29 -11.08
N VAL A 375 28.30 -16.10 -10.82
CA VAL A 375 29.43 -15.71 -9.98
C VAL A 375 30.50 -15.10 -10.88
N GLU A 376 30.83 -13.83 -10.66
CA GLU A 376 31.84 -13.12 -11.46
C GLU A 376 33.12 -12.81 -10.69
N ASP A 377 33.08 -12.87 -9.36
CA ASP A 377 34.24 -12.67 -8.50
C ASP A 377 34.25 -13.72 -7.38
N GLY A 378 35.41 -14.34 -7.11
CA GLY A 378 35.52 -15.51 -6.24
C GLY A 378 35.18 -16.85 -6.94
N PRO A 379 35.12 -17.96 -6.20
CA PRO A 379 35.11 -18.08 -4.74
C PRO A 379 36.46 -17.75 -4.09
N ARG A 380 36.43 -17.19 -2.87
CA ARG A 380 37.62 -17.02 -2.02
C ARG A 380 37.28 -17.40 -0.58
N VAL A 381 38.00 -18.35 0.01
CA VAL A 381 37.89 -18.67 1.43
C VAL A 381 38.50 -17.52 2.23
N LEU A 382 37.73 -16.95 3.15
CA LEU A 382 38.16 -15.80 3.95
C LEU A 382 38.74 -16.24 5.29
N THR A 383 37.99 -17.06 6.02
CA THR A 383 38.33 -17.41 7.40
C THR A 383 37.55 -18.65 7.87
N ARG A 384 37.94 -19.18 9.03
CA ARG A 384 37.23 -20.21 9.79
C ARG A 384 36.59 -19.57 11.01
N LEU A 385 35.34 -19.93 11.29
CA LEU A 385 34.62 -19.52 12.51
C LEU A 385 34.26 -20.73 13.35
N ASN A 386 34.38 -20.57 14.66
CA ASN A 386 33.74 -21.46 15.61
C ASN A 386 32.20 -21.37 15.45
N VAL A 387 31.50 -22.49 15.60
CA VAL A 387 30.03 -22.53 15.59
C VAL A 387 29.39 -21.56 16.59
N LEU A 388 30.00 -21.33 17.75
CA LEU A 388 29.48 -20.37 18.74
C LEU A 388 29.46 -18.95 18.16
N ASP A 389 30.58 -18.52 17.57
CA ASP A 389 30.74 -17.19 16.97
C ASP A 389 29.81 -17.04 15.78
N TYR A 390 29.68 -18.08 14.94
CA TYR A 390 28.71 -18.11 13.85
C TYR A 390 27.28 -17.94 14.35
N LYS A 391 26.87 -18.70 15.38
CA LYS A 391 25.51 -18.61 15.92
C LYS A 391 25.23 -17.23 16.53
N SER A 392 26.21 -16.67 17.24
CA SER A 392 26.12 -15.31 17.78
C SER A 392 25.96 -14.28 16.67
N HIS A 393 26.77 -14.39 15.61
CA HIS A 393 26.72 -13.50 14.47
C HIS A 393 25.37 -13.63 13.72
N ILE A 394 24.97 -14.84 13.29
CA ILE A 394 23.77 -15.04 12.46
C ILE A 394 22.47 -14.77 13.23
N PHE A 395 22.48 -14.86 14.56
CA PHE A 395 21.33 -14.57 15.40
C PHE A 395 20.95 -13.09 15.26
N LYS A 396 19.79 -12.82 14.65
CA LYS A 396 19.32 -11.44 14.59
C LYS A 396 18.75 -11.03 15.95
N GLU A 397 19.31 -9.99 16.53
CA GLU A 397 18.86 -9.45 17.81
C GLU A 397 17.51 -8.74 17.68
N TYR A 398 16.75 -8.73 18.76
CA TYR A 398 15.58 -7.89 18.93
C TYR A 398 15.89 -6.92 20.06
N ASP A 399 15.63 -5.64 19.89
CA ASP A 399 15.82 -4.62 20.93
C ASP A 399 14.68 -3.62 20.84
N GLN A 400 13.97 -3.44 21.95
CA GLN A 400 12.91 -2.47 22.07
C GLN A 400 12.99 -1.76 23.43
N ARG A 401 13.05 -0.43 23.37
CA ARG A 401 12.98 0.47 24.52
C ARG A 401 11.55 0.98 24.68
N PHE A 402 11.07 1.06 25.91
CA PHE A 402 9.71 1.51 26.26
C PHE A 402 9.70 2.17 27.65
N ASN A 403 8.53 2.54 28.17
CA ASN A 403 8.36 3.15 29.50
C ASN A 403 9.34 4.28 29.81
N LYS A 404 9.55 5.16 28.82
CA LYS A 404 10.44 6.33 28.92
C LYS A 404 11.88 5.97 29.32
N TYR A 405 12.42 4.85 28.81
CA TYR A 405 13.81 4.40 29.01
C TYR A 405 14.85 5.53 29.06
N ASN A 406 14.76 6.53 28.16
CA ASN A 406 15.69 7.65 28.08
C ASN A 406 15.74 8.56 29.33
N ARG A 407 14.81 8.40 30.30
CA ARG A 407 14.82 9.14 31.58
C ARG A 407 15.64 8.46 32.67
N TYR A 408 15.96 7.17 32.51
CA TYR A 408 16.72 6.41 33.49
C TYR A 408 18.21 6.52 33.20
N ASN A 409 19.04 6.58 34.24
CA ASN A 409 20.48 6.39 34.09
C ASN A 409 20.76 4.88 33.99
N GLU A 410 21.64 4.47 33.07
CA GLU A 410 21.95 3.05 32.83
C GLU A 410 22.45 2.36 34.10
N GLN A 411 23.26 3.04 34.91
CA GLN A 411 23.82 2.55 36.18
C GLN A 411 22.76 2.21 37.25
N GLN A 412 21.55 2.75 37.13
CA GLN A 412 20.45 2.50 38.06
C GLN A 412 19.67 1.23 37.70
N LEU A 413 19.81 0.75 36.46
CA LEU A 413 19.04 -0.37 35.95
C LEU A 413 19.74 -1.70 36.26
N ARG A 414 18.93 -2.75 36.37
CA ARG A 414 19.42 -4.13 36.36
C ARG A 414 18.86 -4.87 35.16
N ALA A 415 19.61 -5.84 34.66
CA ALA A 415 19.18 -6.71 33.57
C ALA A 415 18.95 -8.13 34.07
N TYR A 416 17.74 -8.64 33.88
CA TYR A 416 17.41 -10.04 34.11
C TYR A 416 17.65 -10.84 32.83
N GLU A 417 18.65 -11.72 32.86
CA GLU A 417 18.99 -12.63 31.77
C GLU A 417 18.34 -13.99 31.98
N ILE A 418 17.63 -14.49 30.96
CA ILE A 418 17.06 -15.84 30.95
C ILE A 418 17.08 -16.45 29.55
N GLY A 419 17.34 -17.76 29.43
CA GLY A 419 17.33 -18.44 28.14
C GLY A 419 15.94 -18.44 27.52
N ILE A 420 15.82 -18.07 26.24
CA ILE A 420 14.54 -17.97 25.52
C ILE A 420 14.47 -19.01 24.38
N ILE A 421 13.47 -19.89 24.45
CA ILE A 421 13.26 -20.95 23.47
C ILE A 421 12.46 -20.41 22.29
N GLY A 422 13.01 -20.58 21.08
CA GLY A 422 12.32 -20.27 19.84
C GLY A 422 12.55 -18.85 19.33
N ALA A 423 13.38 -18.04 19.99
CA ALA A 423 13.80 -16.72 19.49
C ALA A 423 14.55 -16.82 18.14
N GLU A 424 15.21 -17.96 17.86
CA GLU A 424 15.84 -18.27 16.57
C GLU A 424 14.81 -18.57 15.46
N ASN A 425 13.58 -18.94 15.80
CA ASN A 425 12.55 -19.25 14.81
C ASN A 425 11.89 -17.95 14.33
N PHE A 426 11.99 -17.66 13.02
CA PHE A 426 11.40 -16.49 12.40
C PHE A 426 9.91 -16.27 12.73
N LEU A 427 9.08 -17.33 12.71
CA LEU A 427 7.64 -17.22 12.98
C LEU A 427 7.35 -16.86 14.43
N LYS A 428 8.06 -17.49 15.38
CA LYS A 428 7.93 -17.17 16.80
C LYS A 428 8.44 -15.78 17.10
N ARG A 429 9.58 -15.40 16.53
CA ARG A 429 10.20 -14.09 16.71
C ARG A 429 9.30 -12.93 16.29
N ARG A 430 8.48 -13.09 15.25
CA ARG A 430 7.47 -12.07 14.86
C ARG A 430 6.45 -11.77 15.96
N ARG A 431 6.35 -12.64 16.99
CA ARG A 431 5.50 -12.44 18.17
C ARG A 431 6.25 -11.84 19.38
N LEU A 432 7.55 -11.53 19.28
CA LEU A 432 8.28 -10.81 20.34
C LEU A 432 7.62 -9.47 20.72
N PRO A 433 7.07 -8.67 19.78
CA PRO A 433 6.35 -7.45 20.16
C PRO A 433 5.14 -7.71 21.08
N TYR A 434 4.55 -8.90 21.06
CA TYR A 434 3.40 -9.23 21.90
C TYR A 434 3.87 -9.51 23.34
N LEU A 435 4.98 -10.24 23.48
CA LEU A 435 5.64 -10.42 24.77
C LEU A 435 6.10 -9.07 25.34
N VAL A 436 6.68 -8.21 24.49
CA VAL A 436 7.11 -6.86 24.89
C VAL A 436 5.92 -6.02 25.35
N SER A 437 4.80 -6.05 24.61
CA SER A 437 3.58 -5.35 25.02
C SER A 437 3.04 -5.83 26.37
N HIS A 438 3.20 -7.11 26.70
CA HIS A 438 2.74 -7.67 27.96
C HIS A 438 3.60 -7.19 29.13
N ILE A 439 4.92 -7.30 29.01
CA ILE A 439 5.85 -6.85 30.06
C ILE A 439 5.90 -5.32 30.17
N SER A 440 5.58 -4.58 29.10
CA SER A 440 5.55 -3.11 29.14
C SER A 440 4.39 -2.54 29.93
N ASN A 441 3.38 -3.35 30.30
CA ASN A 441 2.31 -2.92 31.18
C ASN A 441 2.82 -2.64 32.62
N GLU A 442 4.04 -3.05 32.94
CA GLU A 442 4.71 -2.75 34.20
C GLU A 442 5.70 -1.59 34.00
N ASP A 443 5.45 -0.47 34.68
CA ASP A 443 6.22 0.78 34.51
C ASP A 443 7.71 0.61 34.84
N GLY A 444 8.04 -0.28 35.78
CA GLY A 444 9.42 -0.55 36.21
C GLY A 444 10.27 -1.30 35.17
N ILE A 445 9.67 -1.86 34.10
CA ILE A 445 10.40 -2.51 33.00
C ILE A 445 10.55 -1.52 31.85
N VAL A 446 11.77 -1.35 31.35
CA VAL A 446 12.09 -0.23 30.44
C VAL A 446 12.70 -0.64 29.10
N ARG A 447 13.28 -1.83 29.00
CA ARG A 447 13.85 -2.34 27.74
C ARG A 447 13.83 -3.86 27.70
N PHE A 448 13.62 -4.41 26.51
CA PHE A 448 13.70 -5.83 26.24
C PHE A 448 14.63 -6.06 25.07
N ARG A 449 15.65 -6.91 25.26
CA ARG A 449 16.61 -7.30 24.23
C ARG A 449 16.75 -8.81 24.15
N THR A 450 17.01 -9.36 22.98
CA THR A 450 17.44 -10.76 22.81
C THR A 450 18.86 -10.81 22.25
N LEU A 451 19.69 -11.66 22.84
CA LEU A 451 21.08 -11.90 22.42
C LEU A 451 21.33 -13.40 22.25
N PHE A 452 22.46 -13.73 21.65
CA PHE A 452 22.96 -15.09 21.63
C PHE A 452 24.33 -15.12 22.33
N THR A 453 24.42 -15.88 23.41
CA THR A 453 25.65 -16.12 24.18
C THR A 453 26.14 -17.54 23.85
N ASP A 454 26.02 -18.45 24.80
CA ASP A 454 26.01 -19.91 24.62
C ASP A 454 24.68 -20.45 24.09
N ARG A 455 23.62 -19.64 24.20
CA ARG A 455 22.25 -19.93 23.77
C ARG A 455 21.49 -18.63 23.54
N PRO A 456 20.30 -18.68 22.90
CA PRO A 456 19.45 -17.50 22.83
C PRO A 456 18.98 -17.09 24.23
N VAL A 457 19.23 -15.84 24.61
CA VAL A 457 18.84 -15.25 25.89
C VAL A 457 17.96 -14.02 25.67
N ALA A 458 17.04 -13.80 26.61
CA ALA A 458 16.27 -12.57 26.75
C ALA A 458 16.84 -11.78 27.92
N LEU A 459 17.12 -10.50 27.69
CA LEU A 459 17.55 -9.50 28.65
C LEU A 459 16.40 -8.53 28.89
N VAL A 460 15.91 -8.49 30.12
CA VAL A 460 14.87 -7.54 30.55
C VAL A 460 15.50 -6.53 31.48
N TYR A 461 15.51 -5.27 31.06
CA TYR A 461 16.06 -4.17 31.84
C TYR A 461 14.94 -3.55 32.67
N PHE A 462 15.19 -3.43 33.96
CA PHE A 462 14.20 -2.93 34.91
C PHE A 462 14.85 -2.09 36.00
N ASP A 463 14.07 -1.22 36.61
CA ASP A 463 14.46 -0.44 37.77
C ASP A 463 14.21 -1.25 39.06
N PRO A 464 15.27 -1.66 39.79
CA PRO A 464 15.12 -2.45 41.02
C PRO A 464 14.40 -1.69 42.15
N ALA A 465 14.29 -0.35 42.07
CA ALA A 465 13.51 0.42 43.04
C ALA A 465 11.99 0.25 42.85
N GLN A 466 11.55 -0.12 41.65
CA GLN A 466 10.13 -0.27 41.30
C GLN A 466 9.67 -1.72 41.19
N ILE A 467 10.55 -2.62 40.74
CA ILE A 467 10.17 -4.02 40.48
C ILE A 467 11.28 -4.99 40.86
N ASP A 468 10.89 -6.12 41.46
CA ASP A 468 11.80 -7.23 41.76
C ASP A 468 11.95 -8.19 40.56
N SER A 469 13.13 -8.81 40.48
CA SER A 469 13.50 -9.85 39.54
C SER A 469 12.54 -11.06 39.53
N GLY A 470 11.95 -11.42 40.68
CA GLY A 470 10.94 -12.47 40.79
C GLY A 470 9.66 -12.13 40.03
N LYS A 471 9.22 -10.86 40.09
CA LYS A 471 8.05 -10.38 39.33
C LYS A 471 8.34 -10.37 37.84
N VAL A 472 9.53 -9.91 37.43
CA VAL A 472 9.99 -9.96 36.02
C VAL A 472 9.96 -11.40 35.49
N ARG A 473 10.46 -12.37 36.27
CA ARG A 473 10.42 -13.79 35.89
C ARG A 473 8.98 -14.27 35.69
N ASN A 474 8.09 -13.99 36.63
CA ASN A 474 6.70 -14.46 36.58
C ASN A 474 5.97 -13.93 35.34
N LEU A 475 6.21 -12.68 34.95
CA LEU A 475 5.65 -12.08 33.74
C LEU A 475 6.17 -12.75 32.47
N LEU A 476 7.47 -13.05 32.41
CA LEU A 476 8.04 -13.75 31.25
C LEU A 476 7.48 -15.17 31.12
N THR A 477 7.36 -15.90 32.22
CA THR A 477 6.91 -17.30 32.23
C THR A 477 5.40 -17.46 32.30
N ALA A 478 4.62 -16.37 32.22
CA ALA A 478 3.17 -16.43 32.22
C ALA A 478 2.66 -17.30 31.05
N THR A 479 1.67 -18.14 31.31
CA THR A 479 1.06 -19.00 30.27
C THR A 479 0.33 -18.19 29.22
N LYS A 480 -0.25 -17.06 29.65
CA LYS A 480 -0.96 -16.10 28.81
C LYS A 480 -0.34 -14.73 28.90
N ILE A 481 -0.33 -14.01 27.79
CA ILE A 481 0.20 -12.66 27.64
C ILE A 481 -0.93 -11.70 27.27
N GLN A 482 -0.94 -10.55 27.94
CA GLN A 482 -1.89 -9.47 27.69
C GLN A 482 -1.28 -8.45 26.72
N VAL A 483 -1.86 -8.30 25.54
CA VAL A 483 -1.35 -7.43 24.48
C VAL A 483 -2.24 -6.20 24.35
N THR A 484 -1.63 -5.02 24.42
CA THR A 484 -2.30 -3.73 24.29
C THR A 484 -2.13 -3.20 22.87
N PHE A 485 -3.23 -3.06 22.13
CA PHE A 485 -3.22 -2.57 20.74
C PHE A 485 -3.29 -1.05 20.65
N ARG A 486 -2.90 -0.50 19.49
CA ARG A 486 -3.08 0.93 19.17
C ARG A 486 -4.58 1.26 19.24
N GLY A 487 -4.96 2.10 20.20
CA GLY A 487 -6.36 2.39 20.57
C GLY A 487 -6.79 1.91 21.95
N GLY A 488 -5.87 1.37 22.76
CA GLY A 488 -6.11 1.01 24.16
C GLY A 488 -6.83 -0.33 24.38
N LYS A 489 -7.30 -0.99 23.32
CA LYS A 489 -7.92 -2.32 23.42
C LYS A 489 -6.88 -3.35 23.84
N GLN A 490 -7.21 -4.12 24.89
CA GLN A 490 -6.38 -5.22 25.36
C GLN A 490 -6.98 -6.56 24.92
N LYS A 491 -6.13 -7.52 24.54
CA LYS A 491 -6.53 -8.91 24.30
C LYS A 491 -5.50 -9.88 24.88
N GLU A 492 -5.98 -11.04 25.26
CA GLU A 492 -5.16 -12.11 25.82
C GLU A 492 -4.76 -13.12 24.73
N PHE A 493 -3.52 -13.61 24.78
CA PHE A 493 -2.97 -14.62 23.86
C PHE A 493 -2.14 -15.64 24.63
N ASP A 494 -1.97 -16.85 24.08
CA ASP A 494 -1.03 -17.82 24.62
C ASP A 494 0.41 -17.35 24.44
N ASN A 495 1.25 -17.56 25.46
CA ASN A 495 2.67 -17.24 25.38
C ASN A 495 3.40 -18.19 24.42
N PRO A 496 3.94 -17.72 23.29
CA PRO A 496 4.58 -18.59 22.31
C PRO A 496 6.03 -18.96 22.67
N PHE A 497 6.57 -18.36 23.73
CA PHE A 497 7.96 -18.50 24.17
C PHE A 497 8.05 -19.37 25.43
N GLY A 498 9.05 -20.24 25.45
CA GLY A 498 9.45 -20.96 26.67
C GLY A 498 10.75 -20.39 27.22
N PHE A 499 10.99 -20.56 28.51
CA PHE A 499 12.19 -20.03 29.17
C PHE A 499 12.97 -21.11 29.90
N ARG A 500 14.32 -21.04 29.90
CA ARG A 500 15.20 -22.05 30.52
C ARG A 500 16.22 -21.42 31.46
N LYS A 501 16.44 -22.09 32.60
CA LYS A 501 17.53 -21.82 33.55
C LYS A 501 18.91 -22.17 32.98
N PRO A 502 20.03 -21.60 33.48
CA PRO A 502 20.10 -20.61 34.56
C PRO A 502 19.52 -19.24 34.16
N ALA A 503 19.09 -18.47 35.15
CA ALA A 503 18.81 -17.05 34.97
C ALA A 503 19.83 -16.27 35.79
N LYS A 504 20.28 -15.13 35.27
CA LYS A 504 21.30 -14.29 35.91
C LYS A 504 20.76 -12.89 36.09
N LEU A 505 21.13 -12.25 37.19
CA LEU A 505 20.89 -10.82 37.40
C LEU A 505 22.20 -10.09 37.13
N LEU A 506 22.17 -9.16 36.19
CA LEU A 506 23.33 -8.40 35.74
C LEU A 506 23.18 -6.93 36.13
N SER A 507 24.29 -6.28 36.49
CA SER A 507 24.40 -4.82 36.48
C SER A 507 24.51 -4.34 35.03
N VAL A 508 23.83 -3.24 34.71
CA VAL A 508 23.76 -2.67 33.36
C VAL A 508 24.96 -1.79 33.07
#